data_AF-A0A239CI65-F1
#
_entry.id   AF-A0A239CI65-F1
#
_cell.length_a   1.000
_cell.length_b   1.000
_cell.length_c   1.000
_cell.angle_alpha   90.00
_cell.angle_beta   90.00
_cell.angle_gamma   90.00
#
_symmetry.space_group_name_H-M   'P 1'
#
loop_
_entity.id
_entity.type
_entity.pdbx_description
1 polymer ?
#
loop_
_entity_poly.entity_id
_entity_poly.type
_entity_poly.pdbx_seq_one_letter_code
_entity_poly.pdbx_strand_id
1 'polypeptide(L)'
;MTAPTGPVILFDDDLYMYVLANAAHAEAYWEEPGEYTRGFDARARPLRMTGEPHRVTLELTGAAPDEAALRRLVADHYRRFLPREAPPRAAGLAEFVASLPLDAG
;
A
#
# COMPACT_ATOMS: atom_id res chain seq x y z
N MET A 1 9.46 -2.84 17.97
CA MET A 1 8.73 -2.21 16.84
C MET A 1 7.66 -3.18 16.40
N THR A 2 6.44 -2.70 16.11
CA THR A 2 5.38 -3.56 15.57
C THR A 2 5.61 -3.77 14.07
N ALA A 3 5.43 -4.99 13.59
CA ALA A 3 5.54 -5.28 12.16
C ALA A 3 4.28 -4.79 11.40
N PRO A 4 4.40 -4.49 10.09
CA PRO A 4 3.25 -4.35 9.21
C PRO A 4 2.39 -5.62 9.26
N THR A 5 1.08 -5.48 9.17
CA THR A 5 0.14 -6.62 9.24
C THR A 5 -0.69 -6.74 7.99
N GLY A 6 -0.93 -7.99 7.57
CA GLY A 6 -1.79 -8.28 6.42
C GLY A 6 -1.19 -7.81 5.10
N PRO A 7 -2.01 -7.60 4.06
CA PRO A 7 -1.54 -7.02 2.81
C PRO A 7 -0.97 -5.62 3.03
N VAL A 8 -0.01 -5.26 2.20
CA VAL A 8 0.55 -3.92 2.12
C VAL A 8 0.08 -3.26 0.83
N ILE A 9 -0.33 -2.01 0.94
CA ILE A 9 -0.83 -1.18 -0.16
C ILE A 9 0.22 -0.11 -0.40
N LEU A 10 0.93 -0.19 -1.51
CA LEU A 10 2.01 0.72 -1.88
C LEU A 10 1.59 1.55 -3.10
N PHE A 11 2.12 2.77 -3.18
CA PHE A 11 1.91 3.69 -4.29
C PHE A 11 3.25 4.23 -4.76
N ASP A 12 3.49 4.18 -6.06
CA ASP A 12 4.63 4.86 -6.69
C ASP A 12 4.39 6.38 -6.82
N ASP A 13 5.32 7.09 -7.46
CA ASP A 13 5.22 8.52 -7.75
C ASP A 13 4.11 8.88 -8.74
N ASP A 14 3.74 7.93 -9.59
CA ASP A 14 2.64 8.04 -10.55
C ASP A 14 1.26 7.70 -9.97
N LEU A 15 1.19 7.33 -8.68
CA LEU A 15 -0.02 6.86 -7.99
C LEU A 15 -0.52 5.50 -8.52
N TYR A 16 0.34 4.74 -9.18
CA TYR A 16 0.06 3.34 -9.45
C TYR A 16 0.05 2.60 -8.12
N MET A 17 -0.99 1.81 -7.89
CA MET A 17 -1.24 1.11 -6.65
C MET A 17 -0.78 -0.32 -6.81
N TYR A 18 -0.06 -0.80 -5.80
CA TYR A 18 0.32 -2.19 -5.67
C TYR A 18 -0.24 -2.76 -4.37
N VAL A 19 -0.90 -3.91 -4.44
CA VAL A 19 -1.46 -4.60 -3.26
C VAL A 19 -0.80 -5.95 -3.13
N LEU A 20 0.17 -6.05 -2.22
CA LEU A 20 0.95 -7.26 -2.01
C LEU A 20 0.53 -7.98 -0.75
N ALA A 21 0.63 -9.31 -0.77
CA ALA A 21 0.08 -10.19 0.26
C ALA A 21 0.63 -9.91 1.68
N ASN A 22 1.88 -9.47 1.79
CA ASN A 22 2.52 -9.09 3.05
C ASN A 22 3.81 -8.29 2.80
N ALA A 23 4.40 -7.78 3.89
CA ALA A 23 5.65 -7.01 3.84
C ALA A 23 6.82 -7.80 3.23
N ALA A 24 6.99 -9.09 3.56
CA ALA A 24 8.09 -9.89 3.03
C ALA A 24 7.99 -10.09 1.52
N HIS A 25 6.77 -10.23 0.99
CA HIS A 25 6.56 -10.27 -0.46
C HIS A 25 6.92 -8.91 -1.09
N ALA A 26 6.50 -7.80 -0.48
CA ALA A 26 6.85 -6.47 -0.97
C ALA A 26 8.36 -6.17 -0.93
N GLU A 27 9.05 -6.61 0.12
CA GLU A 27 10.50 -6.46 0.24
C GLU A 27 11.28 -7.29 -0.78
N ALA A 28 10.71 -8.41 -1.23
CA ALA A 28 11.28 -9.22 -2.30
C ALA A 28 10.96 -8.67 -3.70
N TYR A 29 9.86 -7.92 -3.84
CA TYR A 29 9.41 -7.35 -5.10
C TYR A 29 10.16 -6.05 -5.44
N TRP A 30 10.43 -5.20 -4.44
CA TRP A 30 11.07 -3.90 -4.66
C TRP A 30 12.59 -3.97 -4.65
N GLU A 31 13.20 -3.31 -5.63
CA GLU A 31 14.65 -3.23 -5.75
C GLU A 31 15.18 -2.00 -5.03
N GLU A 32 14.59 -0.81 -5.22
CA GLU A 32 15.10 0.41 -4.58
C GLU A 32 14.10 1.05 -3.60
N PRO A 33 14.56 1.52 -2.41
CA PRO A 33 13.67 2.20 -1.45
C PRO A 33 13.01 3.48 -1.99
N GLY A 34 13.59 4.08 -3.03
CA GLY A 34 13.10 5.32 -3.64
C GLY A 34 12.01 5.14 -4.69
N GLU A 35 11.73 3.91 -5.12
CA GLU A 35 10.75 3.60 -6.18
C GLU A 35 9.30 3.73 -5.73
N TYR A 36 9.05 3.99 -4.44
CA TYR A 36 7.69 4.17 -3.94
C TYR A 36 7.58 5.44 -3.07
N THR A 37 6.41 6.06 -3.09
CA THR A 37 6.17 7.36 -2.45
C THR A 37 5.39 7.24 -1.15
N ARG A 38 4.41 6.33 -1.10
CA ARG A 38 3.50 6.15 0.03
C ARG A 38 3.08 4.70 0.18
N GLY A 39 2.89 4.26 1.42
CA GLY A 39 2.53 2.87 1.71
C GLY A 39 1.72 2.76 2.98
N PHE A 40 0.88 1.73 3.06
CA PHE A 40 0.04 1.44 4.21
C PHE A 40 -0.04 -0.07 4.43
N ASP A 41 -0.21 -0.49 5.68
CA ASP A 41 -0.60 -1.87 5.98
C ASP A 41 -2.14 -2.04 5.94
N ALA A 42 -2.62 -3.26 6.20
CA ALA A 42 -4.05 -3.56 6.19
C ALA A 42 -4.89 -2.78 7.23
N ARG A 43 -4.23 -2.09 8.17
CA ARG A 43 -4.86 -1.22 9.17
C ARG A 43 -4.72 0.26 8.81
N ALA A 44 -4.38 0.58 7.57
CA ALA A 44 -4.10 1.93 7.10
C ALA A 44 -2.99 2.65 7.90
N ARG A 45 -2.06 1.90 8.52
CA ARG A 45 -0.92 2.51 9.22
C ARG A 45 0.17 2.83 8.21
N PRO A 46 0.76 4.04 8.24
CA PRO A 46 1.69 4.47 7.21
C PRO A 46 3.02 3.72 7.27
N LEU A 47 3.50 3.31 6.11
CA LEU A 47 4.75 2.57 5.91
C LEU A 47 5.83 3.44 5.27
N ARG A 48 7.07 3.19 5.70
CA ARG A 48 8.30 3.65 5.05
C ARG A 48 9.09 2.44 4.53
N MET A 49 9.63 2.52 3.32
CA MET A 49 10.67 1.61 2.87
C MET A 49 12.04 2.22 3.16
N THR A 50 12.92 1.41 3.73
CA THR A 50 14.31 1.75 4.08
C THR A 50 15.24 0.64 3.60
N GLY A 51 16.55 0.85 3.68
CA GLY A 51 17.55 -0.16 3.31
C GLY A 51 18.37 0.23 2.08
N GLU A 52 19.04 -0.77 1.52
CA GLU A 52 19.91 -0.65 0.34
C GLU A 52 19.19 -1.25 -0.88
N PRO A 53 19.61 -0.91 -2.12
CA PRO A 53 19.13 -1.60 -3.31
C PRO A 53 19.20 -3.13 -3.17
N HIS A 54 18.12 -3.81 -3.59
CA HIS A 54 17.85 -5.25 -3.45
C HIS A 54 17.78 -5.79 -2.01
N ARG A 55 17.81 -4.91 -1.00
CA ARG A 55 17.71 -5.25 0.42
C ARG A 55 16.88 -4.20 1.15
N VAL A 56 15.66 -4.06 0.69
CA VAL A 56 14.71 -3.10 1.25
C VAL A 56 13.97 -3.71 2.45
N THR A 57 13.44 -2.85 3.32
CA THR A 57 12.65 -3.23 4.49
C THR A 57 11.48 -2.27 4.65
N LEU A 58 10.30 -2.80 4.97
CA LEU A 58 9.10 -2.00 5.24
C LEU A 58 8.88 -1.83 6.74
N GLU A 59 8.82 -0.57 7.16
CA GLU A 59 8.69 -0.19 8.55
C GLU A 59 7.46 0.70 8.77
N LEU A 60 6.77 0.52 9.90
CA LEU A 60 5.72 1.45 10.31
C LEU A 60 6.34 2.78 10.73
N THR A 61 5.84 3.88 10.15
CA THR A 61 6.21 5.24 10.56
C THR A 61 5.34 5.78 11.70
N GLY A 62 4.20 5.15 11.95
CA GLY A 62 3.28 5.54 13.01
C GLY A 62 2.31 4.42 13.35
N ALA A 63 1.77 4.47 14.57
CA ALA A 63 0.75 3.53 15.03
C ALA A 63 -0.68 3.96 14.69
N ALA A 64 -0.89 5.26 14.43
CA ALA A 64 -2.19 5.81 14.09
C ALA A 64 -2.56 5.47 12.63
N PRO A 65 -3.78 4.96 12.38
CA PRO A 65 -4.26 4.75 11.02
C PRO A 65 -4.54 6.08 10.32
N ASP A 66 -4.21 6.17 9.04
CA ASP A 66 -4.58 7.28 8.15
C ASP A 66 -5.45 6.75 7.00
N GLU A 67 -6.65 6.29 7.38
CA GLU A 67 -7.63 5.73 6.47
C GLU A 67 -8.07 6.75 5.39
N ALA A 68 -8.16 8.02 5.75
CA ALA A 68 -8.55 9.08 4.81
C ALA A 68 -7.51 9.24 3.69
N ALA A 69 -6.21 9.24 4.03
CA ALA A 69 -5.15 9.30 3.02
C ALA A 69 -5.14 8.06 2.15
N LEU A 70 -5.26 6.86 2.73
CA LEU A 70 -5.32 5.61 1.97
C LEU A 70 -6.49 5.63 0.95
N ARG A 71 -7.71 5.95 1.40
CA ARG A 71 -8.88 6.00 0.53
C ARG A 71 -8.74 7.04 -0.59
N ARG A 72 -8.14 8.19 -0.31
CA ARG A 72 -7.87 9.22 -1.32
C ARG A 72 -6.91 8.70 -2.39
N LEU A 73 -5.80 8.08 -2.00
CA LEU A 73 -4.81 7.55 -2.92
C LEU A 73 -5.38 6.42 -3.79
N VAL A 74 -6.19 5.51 -3.21
CA VAL A 74 -6.92 4.50 -3.98
C VAL A 74 -7.86 5.16 -5.00
N ALA A 75 -8.61 6.18 -4.61
CA ALA A 75 -9.50 6.88 -5.53
C ALA A 75 -8.72 7.57 -6.68
N ASP A 76 -7.56 8.17 -6.37
CA ASP A 76 -6.70 8.79 -7.37
C ASP A 76 -6.11 7.75 -8.35
N HIS A 77 -5.69 6.58 -7.85
CA HIS A 77 -5.26 5.45 -8.68
C HIS A 77 -6.37 5.02 -9.65
N TYR A 78 -7.57 4.72 -9.14
CA TYR A 78 -8.69 4.29 -9.97
C TYR A 78 -9.05 5.34 -11.02
N ARG A 79 -9.06 6.62 -10.65
CA ARG A 79 -9.32 7.71 -11.60
C ARG A 79 -8.30 7.75 -12.73
N ARG A 80 -7.01 7.51 -12.44
CA ARG A 80 -5.91 7.63 -13.40
C ARG A 80 -5.74 6.39 -14.28
N PHE A 81 -5.79 5.20 -13.67
CA PHE A 81 -5.41 3.94 -14.33
C PHE A 81 -6.60 3.04 -14.66
N LEU A 82 -7.72 3.16 -13.92
CA LEU A 82 -8.92 2.35 -14.10
C LEU A 82 -10.18 3.22 -14.30
N PRO A 83 -10.21 4.14 -15.28
CA PRO A 83 -11.26 5.17 -15.38
C PRO A 83 -12.68 4.62 -15.63
N ARG A 84 -12.81 3.33 -15.94
CA ARG A 84 -14.09 2.63 -16.13
C ARG A 84 -14.55 1.85 -14.89
N GLU A 85 -13.70 1.75 -13.87
CA GLU A 85 -13.98 1.04 -12.64
C GLU A 85 -14.20 2.03 -11.49
N ALA A 86 -15.02 1.64 -10.52
CA ALA A 86 -15.23 2.43 -9.32
C ALA A 86 -14.30 1.93 -8.20
N PRO A 87 -13.62 2.82 -7.46
CA PRO A 87 -12.87 2.42 -6.28
C PRO A 87 -13.81 1.80 -5.23
N PRO A 88 -13.32 0.87 -4.39
CA PRO A 88 -14.15 0.25 -3.36
C PRO A 88 -14.78 1.29 -2.42
N ARG A 89 -16.07 1.12 -2.12
CA ARG A 89 -16.86 2.05 -1.29
C ARG A 89 -17.20 1.51 0.09
N ALA A 90 -16.61 0.39 0.50
CA ALA A 90 -16.89 -0.25 1.78
C ALA A 90 -16.66 0.72 2.95
N ALA A 91 -17.61 0.78 3.88
CA ALA A 91 -17.57 1.69 5.01
C ALA A 91 -16.52 1.28 6.05
N GLY A 92 -16.33 -0.03 6.25
CA GLY A 92 -15.30 -0.57 7.13
C GLY A 92 -13.94 -0.66 6.43
N LEU A 93 -12.87 -0.27 7.13
CA LEU A 93 -11.51 -0.34 6.60
C LEU A 93 -11.09 -1.77 6.20
N ALA A 94 -11.40 -2.77 7.03
CA ALA A 94 -11.02 -4.15 6.75
C ALA A 94 -11.67 -4.68 5.47
N GLU A 95 -12.96 -4.38 5.27
CA GLU A 95 -13.71 -4.73 4.06
C GLU A 95 -13.20 -3.94 2.85
N PHE A 96 -12.88 -2.66 3.03
CA PHE A 96 -12.26 -1.83 2.00
C PHE A 96 -10.94 -2.42 1.51
N VAL A 97 -10.02 -2.77 2.42
CA VAL A 97 -8.72 -3.38 2.08
C VAL A 97 -8.91 -4.74 1.40
N ALA A 98 -9.83 -5.57 1.91
CA ALA A 98 -10.11 -6.88 1.32
C ALA A 98 -10.74 -6.82 -0.08
N SER A 99 -11.32 -5.67 -0.46
CA SER A 99 -11.91 -5.43 -1.79
C SER A 99 -10.89 -4.92 -2.81
N LEU A 100 -9.67 -4.59 -2.41
CA LEU A 100 -8.63 -4.15 -3.33
C LEU A 100 -8.11 -5.35 -4.13
N PRO A 101 -7.81 -5.19 -5.43
CA PRO A 101 -7.26 -6.27 -6.24
C PRO A 101 -5.85 -6.60 -5.74
N LEU A 102 -5.62 -7.85 -5.32
CA LEU A 102 -4.28 -8.34 -5.03
C LEU A 102 -3.49 -8.44 -6.33
N ASP A 103 -2.30 -7.86 -6.34
CA ASP A 103 -1.37 -8.10 -7.43
C ASP A 103 -0.79 -9.51 -7.29
N ALA A 104 -0.94 -10.29 -8.35
CA ALA A 104 -0.51 -11.68 -8.41
C ALA A 104 1.00 -11.83 -8.67
N GLY A 105 1.81 -10.87 -8.19
CA GLY A 105 3.26 -10.79 -8.40
C GLY A 105 3.96 -12.14 -8.34
#